data_AF-Q6AR92-F1
#
_entry.id   AF-Q6AR92-F1
#
_cell.length_a   1.000
_cell.length_b   1.000
_cell.length_c   1.000
_cell.angle_alpha   90.00
_cell.angle_beta   90.00
_cell.angle_gamma   90.00
#
_symmetry.space_group_name_H-M   'P 1'
#
loop_
_entity.id
_entity.type
_entity.pdbx_description
1 polymer ?
#
loop_
_entity_poly.entity_id
_entity_poly.type
_entity_poly.pdbx_seq_one_letter_code
_entity_poly.pdbx_strand_id
1 'polypeptide(L)'
;MKTWLVNTNSKDKNGNPNAFKYMLRQNKAAAFYGKASEVDKIEKGDLVLLYHNKNRIISVGAVVTPYEGHDFSAMAKIEHWVDVNWLWKADFDSDFKPTNSINRNDIGITMVNGTVVNVSSQVSYKKLFAAIASHQNF
;
A
#
# COMPACT_ATOMS: atom_id res chain seq x y z
N MET A 1 12.10 -1.81 -11.71
CA MET A 1 10.87 -1.25 -11.11
C MET A 1 9.73 -2.23 -11.27
N LYS A 2 9.31 -2.85 -10.16
CA LYS A 2 8.07 -3.59 -10.02
C LYS A 2 7.01 -2.68 -9.39
N THR A 3 5.74 -3.04 -9.54
CA THR A 3 4.62 -2.41 -8.85
C THR A 3 3.99 -3.41 -7.90
N TRP A 4 3.88 -3.04 -6.63
CA TRP A 4 3.35 -3.86 -5.55
C TRP A 4 2.05 -3.29 -5.01
N LEU A 5 1.07 -4.16 -4.81
CA LEU A 5 -0.17 -3.85 -4.12
C LEU A 5 -0.07 -4.37 -2.68
N VAL A 6 -0.15 -3.47 -1.70
CA VAL A 6 -0.06 -3.81 -0.27
C VAL A 6 -1.39 -3.52 0.40
N ASN A 7 -2.05 -4.57 0.88
CA ASN A 7 -3.34 -4.50 1.54
C ASN A 7 -3.19 -3.96 2.97
N THR A 8 -3.88 -2.86 3.23
CA THR A 8 -3.89 -2.16 4.51
C THR A 8 -4.99 -2.65 5.47
N ASN A 9 -5.83 -3.57 4.98
CA ASN A 9 -6.80 -4.41 5.68
C ASN A 9 -7.46 -3.76 6.92
N SER A 10 -8.60 -3.09 6.74
CA SER A 10 -9.31 -2.40 7.83
C SER A 10 -10.40 -3.22 8.53
N LYS A 11 -10.39 -4.55 8.43
CA LYS A 11 -11.42 -5.38 9.08
C LYS A 11 -11.04 -5.63 10.54
N ASP A 12 -11.95 -5.32 11.47
CA ASP A 12 -11.74 -5.48 12.93
C ASP A 12 -11.28 -6.89 13.32
N LYS A 13 -11.85 -7.91 12.68
CA LYS A 13 -11.50 -9.33 12.90
C LYS A 13 -10.03 -9.67 12.61
N ASN A 14 -9.31 -8.80 11.91
CA ASN A 14 -7.88 -8.97 11.59
C ASN A 14 -6.98 -8.21 12.59
N GLY A 15 -7.53 -7.71 13.69
CA GLY A 15 -6.80 -7.21 14.86
C GLY A 15 -6.40 -5.73 14.82
N ASN A 16 -6.25 -5.13 13.64
CA ASN A 16 -5.89 -3.70 13.54
C ASN A 16 -6.58 -2.99 12.35
N PRO A 17 -7.84 -2.54 12.51
CA PRO A 17 -8.58 -1.85 11.45
C PRO A 17 -7.98 -0.48 11.07
N ASN A 18 -7.11 0.06 11.93
CA ASN A 18 -6.48 1.36 11.79
C ASN A 18 -5.02 1.28 11.27
N ALA A 19 -4.52 0.10 10.90
CA ALA A 19 -3.13 -0.08 10.45
C ALA A 19 -2.76 0.87 9.29
N PHE A 20 -3.69 1.11 8.37
CA PHE A 20 -3.50 2.04 7.26
C PHE A 20 -3.14 3.47 7.70
N LYS A 21 -3.69 3.94 8.83
CA LYS A 21 -3.40 5.28 9.36
C LYS A 21 -1.92 5.40 9.74
N TYR A 22 -1.38 4.35 10.35
CA TYR A 22 0.03 4.30 10.73
C TYR A 22 0.94 4.24 9.50
N MET A 23 0.59 3.41 8.51
CA MET A 23 1.32 3.33 7.24
C MET A 23 1.39 4.68 6.52
N LEU A 24 0.27 5.39 6.41
CA LEU A 24 0.21 6.71 5.79
C LEU A 24 0.98 7.79 6.57
N ARG A 25 0.88 7.78 7.90
CA ARG A 25 1.54 8.78 8.77
C ARG A 25 3.05 8.58 8.83
N GLN A 26 3.51 7.33 8.88
CA GLN A 26 4.93 6.98 8.99
C GLN A 26 5.63 6.80 7.64
N ASN A 27 4.92 7.07 6.53
CA ASN A 27 5.48 6.90 5.20
C ASN A 27 6.05 5.50 4.96
N LYS A 28 5.25 4.47 5.27
CA LYS A 28 5.65 3.07 5.08
C LYS A 28 4.57 2.23 4.41
N ALA A 29 5.00 1.14 3.78
CA ALA A 29 4.13 0.03 3.42
C ALA A 29 4.53 -1.20 4.23
N ALA A 30 3.56 -1.82 4.91
CA ALA A 30 3.84 -2.92 5.82
C ALA A 30 2.81 -4.05 5.68
N ALA A 31 3.24 -5.25 6.04
CA ALA A 31 2.37 -6.40 6.23
C ALA A 31 2.71 -7.10 7.53
N PHE A 32 1.72 -7.81 8.08
CA PHE A 32 1.82 -8.42 9.39
C PHE A 32 1.67 -9.94 9.32
N TYR A 33 2.31 -10.64 10.27
CA TYR A 33 2.25 -12.09 10.46
C TYR A 33 2.64 -12.88 9.21
N GLY A 34 1.96 -13.99 8.90
CA GLY A 34 2.38 -14.96 7.88
C GLY A 34 2.45 -14.46 6.42
N LYS A 35 2.17 -13.17 6.16
CA LYS A 35 2.38 -12.53 4.85
C LYS A 35 3.36 -11.35 4.91
N ALA A 36 3.98 -11.10 6.06
CA ALA A 36 4.95 -10.02 6.25
C ALA A 36 6.19 -10.22 5.36
N SER A 37 6.73 -11.44 5.28
CA SER A 37 7.93 -11.77 4.48
C SER A 37 7.80 -11.52 2.98
N GLU A 38 6.59 -11.27 2.46
CA GLU A 38 6.42 -10.85 1.06
C GLU A 38 6.90 -9.40 0.82
N VAL A 39 6.94 -8.58 1.87
CA VAL A 39 7.49 -7.21 1.84
C VAL A 39 8.99 -7.23 1.54
N ASP A 40 9.70 -8.27 1.95
CA ASP A 40 11.16 -8.42 1.78
C ASP A 40 11.57 -8.49 0.31
N LYS A 41 10.62 -8.79 -0.58
CA LYS A 41 10.82 -8.85 -2.04
C LYS A 41 10.69 -7.47 -2.70
N ILE A 42 10.27 -6.45 -1.96
CA ILE A 42 10.11 -5.08 -2.43
C ILE A 42 11.45 -4.36 -2.35
N GLU A 43 11.90 -3.82 -3.47
CA GLU A 43 13.22 -3.20 -3.58
C GLU A 43 13.12 -1.67 -3.68
N LYS A 44 14.20 -0.96 -3.34
CA LYS A 44 14.31 0.49 -3.57
C LYS A 44 14.05 0.82 -5.05
N GLY A 45 13.20 1.83 -5.28
CA GLY A 45 12.79 2.25 -6.61
C GLY A 45 11.59 1.48 -7.17
N ASP A 46 11.05 0.50 -6.45
CA ASP A 46 9.74 -0.08 -6.78
C ASP A 46 8.59 0.88 -6.42
N LEU A 47 7.45 0.69 -7.08
CA LEU A 47 6.22 1.41 -6.79
C LEU A 47 5.34 0.60 -5.86
N VAL A 48 4.76 1.23 -4.84
CA VAL A 48 3.81 0.61 -3.92
C VAL A 48 2.48 1.34 -3.96
N LEU A 49 1.40 0.57 -4.08
CA LEU A 49 0.02 1.00 -3.98
C LEU A 49 -0.57 0.44 -2.69
N LEU A 50 -0.99 1.33 -1.78
CA LEU A 50 -1.74 0.91 -0.61
C LEU A 50 -3.19 0.65 -0.99
N TYR A 51 -3.59 -0.60 -0.81
CA TYR A 51 -4.93 -1.09 -1.09
C TYR A 51 -5.79 -1.11 0.17
N HIS A 52 -6.98 -0.56 0.07
CA HIS A 52 -7.99 -0.51 1.10
C HIS A 52 -9.29 -1.18 0.62
N ASN A 53 -10.08 -1.69 1.56
CA ASN A 53 -11.32 -2.44 1.29
C ASN A 53 -12.17 -1.85 0.15
N LYS A 54 -12.87 -2.71 -0.61
CA LYS A 54 -13.77 -2.36 -1.74
C LYS A 54 -13.05 -1.77 -2.96
N ASN A 55 -11.97 -2.40 -3.44
CA ASN A 55 -11.27 -1.99 -4.68
C ASN A 55 -10.58 -0.61 -4.62
N ARG A 56 -10.31 -0.07 -3.43
CA ARG A 56 -9.81 1.31 -3.27
C ARG A 56 -8.30 1.35 -3.10
N ILE A 57 -7.59 2.09 -3.95
CA ILE A 57 -6.22 2.52 -3.71
C ILE A 57 -6.27 3.84 -2.95
N ILE A 58 -5.54 3.92 -1.85
CA ILE A 58 -5.53 5.08 -0.95
C ILE A 58 -4.19 5.80 -0.88
N SER A 59 -3.16 5.22 -1.50
CA SER A 59 -1.84 5.84 -1.61
C SER A 59 -1.04 5.20 -2.71
N VAL A 60 -0.17 5.99 -3.35
CA VAL A 60 0.79 5.53 -4.36
C VAL A 60 2.13 6.20 -4.05
N GLY A 61 3.21 5.42 -4.00
CA GLY A 61 4.53 5.97 -3.68
C GLY A 61 5.68 5.09 -4.14
N ALA A 62 6.87 5.67 -4.17
CA ALA A 62 8.11 4.99 -4.51
C ALA A 62 8.85 4.56 -3.26
N VAL A 63 9.36 3.34 -3.25
CA VAL A 63 10.12 2.76 -2.14
C VAL A 63 11.50 3.38 -2.11
N VAL A 64 11.92 3.86 -0.93
CA VAL A 64 13.21 4.56 -0.76
C VAL A 64 14.28 3.72 -0.06
N THR A 65 13.86 2.75 0.74
CA THR A 65 14.71 1.80 1.46
C THR A 65 14.12 0.39 1.30
N PRO A 66 14.94 -0.63 1.03
CA PRO A 66 14.48 -2.00 1.17
C PRO A 66 14.23 -2.32 2.66
N TYR A 67 13.58 -3.44 2.94
CA TYR A 67 13.44 -3.91 4.32
C TYR A 67 14.81 -4.36 4.86
N GLU A 68 15.22 -3.81 6.00
CA GLU A 68 16.52 -4.10 6.63
C GLU A 68 16.42 -4.99 7.88
N GLY A 69 15.21 -5.40 8.28
CA GLY A 69 14.99 -6.17 9.50
C GLY A 69 14.43 -5.36 10.66
N HIS A 70 14.20 -6.03 11.78
CA HIS A 70 13.91 -5.42 13.08
C HIS A 70 15.04 -5.72 14.06
N ASP A 71 15.45 -4.74 14.85
CA ASP A 71 16.42 -4.92 15.95
C ASP A 71 15.91 -5.91 17.02
N PHE A 72 14.59 -6.07 17.12
CA PHE A 72 13.94 -7.00 18.04
C PHE A 72 13.40 -8.21 17.29
N SER A 73 13.95 -9.39 17.59
CA SER A 73 13.57 -10.68 16.96
C SER A 73 12.09 -11.04 17.11
N ALA A 74 11.43 -10.56 18.17
CA ALA A 74 9.99 -10.72 18.35
C ALA A 74 9.19 -9.90 17.32
N MET A 75 9.62 -8.68 17.00
CA MET A 75 8.97 -7.83 16.00
C MET A 75 9.27 -8.30 14.58
N ALA A 76 10.45 -8.86 14.34
CA ALA A 76 10.84 -9.50 13.09
C ALA A 76 9.90 -10.64 12.65
N LYS A 77 9.11 -11.20 13.56
CA LYS A 77 8.10 -12.23 13.24
C LYS A 77 6.70 -11.67 13.05
N ILE A 78 6.49 -10.39 13.35
CA ILE A 78 5.18 -9.75 13.44
C ILE A 78 4.97 -8.77 12.29
N GLU A 79 5.93 -7.90 12.01
CA GLU A 79 5.80 -6.86 10.99
C GLU A 79 7.03 -6.87 10.09
N HIS A 80 6.80 -6.62 8.80
CA HIS A 80 7.86 -6.28 7.85
C HIS A 80 7.38 -5.05 7.10
N TRP A 81 8.26 -4.08 6.86
CA TRP A 81 7.91 -2.82 6.21
C TRP A 81 9.03 -2.30 5.31
N VAL A 82 8.64 -1.44 4.38
CA VAL A 82 9.56 -0.61 3.59
C VAL A 82 9.14 0.85 3.71
N ASP A 83 10.09 1.77 3.66
CA ASP A 83 9.77 3.20 3.64
C ASP A 83 9.41 3.66 2.23
N VAL A 84 8.44 4.56 2.15
CA VAL A 84 7.81 4.98 0.89
C VAL A 84 7.68 6.49 0.85
N ASN A 85 8.22 7.10 -0.20
CA ASN A 85 7.91 8.47 -0.57
C ASN A 85 6.62 8.48 -1.39
N TRP A 86 5.56 9.02 -0.82
CA TRP A 86 4.25 9.08 -1.47
C TRP A 86 4.22 10.13 -2.57
N LEU A 87 3.79 9.70 -3.76
CA LEU A 87 3.45 10.57 -4.87
C LEU A 87 2.04 11.15 -4.67
N TRP A 88 1.16 10.38 -4.04
CA TRP A 88 -0.21 10.77 -3.75
C TRP A 88 -0.76 9.97 -2.57
N LYS A 89 -1.59 10.61 -1.75
CA LYS A 89 -2.39 10.02 -0.68
C LYS A 89 -3.83 10.45 -0.86
N ALA A 90 -4.77 9.56 -0.58
CA ALA A 90 -6.17 9.94 -0.48
C ALA A 90 -6.38 10.89 0.71
N ASP A 91 -7.34 11.78 0.57
CA ASP A 91 -7.97 12.52 1.64
C ASP A 91 -8.98 11.63 2.35
N PHE A 92 -9.20 11.93 3.62
CA PHE A 92 -10.09 11.16 4.49
C PHE A 92 -11.08 12.08 5.19
N ASP A 93 -12.32 11.64 5.31
CA ASP A 93 -13.33 12.33 6.11
C ASP A 93 -13.12 12.12 7.63
N SER A 94 -13.99 12.69 8.46
CA SER A 94 -13.95 12.55 9.92
C SER A 94 -14.08 11.10 10.41
N ASP A 95 -14.66 10.21 9.60
CA ASP A 95 -14.78 8.77 9.88
C ASP A 95 -13.59 7.97 9.34
N PHE A 96 -12.58 8.64 8.79
CA PHE A 96 -11.45 8.05 8.10
C PHE A 96 -11.83 7.18 6.89
N LYS A 97 -12.90 7.55 6.18
CA LYS A 97 -13.20 6.98 4.87
C LYS A 97 -12.49 7.80 3.79
N PRO A 98 -11.78 7.17 2.85
CA PRO A 98 -11.12 7.90 1.79
C PRO A 98 -12.17 8.54 0.86
N THR A 99 -12.02 9.82 0.57
CA THR A 99 -12.99 10.61 -0.22
C THR A 99 -12.64 10.69 -1.70
N ASN A 100 -11.36 10.50 -2.05
CA ASN A 100 -10.82 10.55 -3.41
C ASN A 100 -9.98 9.29 -3.73
N SER A 101 -10.35 8.11 -3.22
CA SER A 101 -9.63 6.87 -3.54
C SER A 101 -9.69 6.52 -5.04
N ILE A 102 -8.62 5.95 -5.58
CA ILE A 102 -8.59 5.44 -6.96
C ILE A 102 -9.15 4.01 -6.98
N ASN A 103 -10.08 3.70 -7.88
CA ASN A 103 -10.55 2.34 -8.06
C ASN A 103 -9.50 1.50 -8.81
N ARG A 104 -9.05 0.39 -8.21
CA ARG A 104 -8.00 -0.47 -8.77
C ARG A 104 -8.35 -1.05 -10.15
N ASN A 105 -9.64 -1.28 -10.42
CA ASN A 105 -10.09 -1.85 -11.69
C ASN A 105 -9.90 -0.84 -12.83
N ASP A 106 -10.05 0.45 -12.54
CA ASP A 106 -9.92 1.52 -13.54
C ASP A 106 -8.47 1.64 -14.02
N ILE A 107 -7.50 1.28 -13.16
CA ILE A 107 -6.07 1.23 -13.47
C ILE A 107 -5.59 -0.16 -13.91
N GLY A 108 -6.50 -1.11 -14.19
CA GLY A 108 -6.18 -2.42 -14.79
C GLY A 108 -5.88 -3.55 -13.79
N ILE A 109 -5.90 -3.30 -12.49
CA ILE A 109 -5.65 -4.33 -11.47
C ILE A 109 -6.95 -5.06 -11.18
N THR A 110 -7.12 -6.27 -11.72
CA THR A 110 -8.36 -7.05 -11.61
C THR A 110 -8.26 -8.21 -10.62
N MET A 111 -7.07 -8.81 -10.45
CA MET A 111 -6.85 -9.93 -9.53
C MET A 111 -5.98 -9.54 -8.34
N VAL A 112 -6.49 -9.80 -7.13
CA VAL A 112 -5.78 -9.62 -5.86
C VAL A 112 -5.98 -10.89 -5.03
N ASN A 113 -4.92 -11.67 -4.88
CA ASN A 113 -4.94 -12.98 -4.22
C ASN A 113 -4.03 -13.03 -2.97
N GLY A 114 -3.73 -11.88 -2.36
CA GLY A 114 -2.81 -11.80 -1.24
C GLY A 114 -2.84 -10.48 -0.49
N THR A 115 -2.01 -10.40 0.55
CA THR A 115 -1.80 -9.17 1.32
C THR A 115 -0.77 -8.27 0.63
N VAL A 116 0.29 -8.87 0.06
CA VAL A 116 1.30 -8.20 -0.75
C VAL A 116 1.35 -8.94 -2.08
N VAL A 117 1.14 -8.21 -3.18
CA VAL A 117 1.02 -8.82 -4.52
C VAL A 117 1.80 -7.99 -5.54
N ASN A 118 2.65 -8.62 -6.34
CA ASN A 118 3.24 -7.98 -7.51
C ASN A 118 2.18 -7.86 -8.62
N VAL A 119 1.86 -6.63 -9.00
CA VAL A 119 0.84 -6.30 -10.00
C VAL A 119 1.43 -5.63 -11.24
N SER A 120 2.75 -5.75 -11.44
CA SER A 120 3.47 -5.10 -12.55
C SER A 120 2.89 -5.41 -13.93
N SER A 121 2.37 -6.63 -14.12
CA SER A 121 1.75 -7.06 -15.39
C SER A 121 0.30 -6.60 -15.57
N GLN A 122 -0.34 -6.08 -14.52
CA GLN A 122 -1.75 -5.66 -14.55
C GLN A 122 -1.91 -4.14 -14.63
N VAL A 123 -1.01 -3.39 -13.99
CA VAL A 123 -1.18 -1.94 -13.83
C VAL A 123 -0.98 -1.19 -15.15
N SER A 124 -1.93 -0.33 -15.49
CA SER A 124 -1.79 0.65 -16.55
C SER A 124 -1.22 1.94 -16.00
N TYR A 125 0.08 2.17 -16.17
CA TYR A 125 0.76 3.38 -15.66
C TYR A 125 0.13 4.68 -16.19
N LYS A 126 -0.25 4.72 -17.46
CA LYS A 126 -0.95 5.88 -18.04
C LYS A 126 -2.24 6.21 -17.27
N LYS A 127 -3.06 5.19 -16.98
CA LYS A 127 -4.31 5.40 -16.23
C LYS A 127 -4.05 5.72 -14.76
N LEU A 128 -3.03 5.10 -14.16
CA LEU A 128 -2.62 5.37 -12.79
C LEU A 128 -2.22 6.83 -12.59
N PHE A 129 -1.31 7.35 -13.42
CA PHE A 129 -0.88 8.75 -13.31
C PHE A 129 -1.99 9.74 -13.66
N ALA A 130 -2.85 9.42 -14.64
CA ALA A 130 -4.03 10.23 -14.91
C ALA A 130 -4.99 10.29 -13.71
N ALA A 131 -5.21 9.15 -13.04
CA ALA A 131 -6.04 9.08 -11.84
C ALA A 131 -5.40 9.84 -10.67
N ILE A 132 -4.09 9.72 -10.45
CA ILE A 132 -3.38 10.51 -9.44
C ILE A 132 -3.60 12.00 -9.69
N ALA A 133 -3.34 12.47 -10.91
CA ALA A 133 -3.49 13.88 -11.25
C ALA A 133 -4.91 14.41 -11.07
N SER A 134 -5.94 13.61 -11.38
CA SER A 134 -7.34 14.02 -11.22
C SER A 134 -7.87 13.95 -9.79
N HIS A 135 -7.21 13.22 -8.90
CA HIS A 135 -7.59 13.07 -7.49
C HIS A 135 -6.67 13.86 -6.55
N GLN A 136 -5.72 14.63 -7.10
CA GLN A 136 -4.82 15.47 -6.35
C GLN A 136 -5.57 16.75 -5.93
N ASN A 137 -5.80 16.91 -4.63
CA ASN A 137 -6.31 18.17 -4.09
C ASN A 137 -5.11 19.07 -3.72
N PHE A 138 -5.22 20.35 -4.07
CA PHE A 138 -4.24 21.39 -3.72
C PHE A 138 -4.57 22.01 -2.37
#